data_AF-A0A9P7DC11-F1
#
_entry.id   AF-A0A9P7DC11-F1
#
_cell.length_a   1.000
_cell.length_b   1.000
_cell.length_c   1.000
_cell.angle_alpha   90.00
_cell.angle_beta   90.00
_cell.angle_gamma   90.00
#
_symmetry.space_group_name_H-M   'P 1'
#
loop_
_entity.id
_entity.type
_entity.pdbx_description
1 polymer ?
#
loop_
_entity_poly.entity_id
_entity_poly.type
_entity_poly.pdbx_seq_one_letter_code
_entity_poly.pdbx_strand_id
1 'polypeptide(L)'
;MQHQGNESAAGDGHRTIPRPTPAEFRKLVSGPQENIIRAMDVSQPVFEEIKKILRNQAVMMLDCERFIHEQVPDIWAIYLDWAREELASFLSKYTDAQWPVELYIEHYLSKKTYAKRHAFRAKITKLRPAPNTVRVKSSASERGASLPPAPGGPPPPYEDHDFVQPHAANDDNVTVENFLKTVNPDISHFLTAFEELGISSEADLVVVRSWASGVRKDFFKRELMGKMSALQIQALNIKLGEMN
;
A
#
# COMPACT_ATOMS: atom_id res chain seq x y z
N MET A 1 14.94 -66.37 32.90
CA MET A 1 15.39 -64.96 32.79
C MET A 1 14.26 -64.16 32.18
N GLN A 2 13.66 -63.31 33.00
CA GLN A 2 12.50 -62.48 32.66
C GLN A 2 13.00 -61.24 31.92
N HIS A 3 12.59 -61.05 30.66
CA HIS A 3 12.73 -59.76 29.99
C HIS A 3 11.53 -58.90 30.38
N GLN A 4 11.78 -57.96 31.30
CA GLN A 4 10.85 -56.88 31.62
C GLN A 4 10.65 -56.01 30.37
N GLY A 5 9.39 -55.92 29.95
CA GLY A 5 8.93 -54.96 28.97
C GLY A 5 9.09 -53.55 29.51
N ASN A 6 9.64 -52.67 28.67
CA ASN A 6 9.65 -51.23 28.89
C ASN A 6 8.75 -50.61 27.80
N GLU A 7 7.46 -50.91 27.90
CA GLU A 7 6.41 -50.16 27.19
C GLU A 7 6.30 -48.78 27.84
N SER A 8 7.15 -47.86 27.38
CA SER A 8 6.94 -46.43 27.61
C SER A 8 5.66 -46.02 26.89
N ALA A 9 4.54 -46.09 27.61
CA ALA A 9 3.32 -45.38 27.31
C ALA A 9 3.58 -43.87 27.41
N ALA A 10 4.31 -43.33 26.42
CA ALA A 10 4.29 -41.91 26.14
C ALA A 10 2.86 -41.63 25.67
N GLY A 11 2.03 -41.14 26.61
CA GLY A 11 0.68 -40.69 26.31
C GLY A 11 0.75 -39.78 25.09
N ASP A 12 0.11 -40.21 24.02
CA ASP A 12 0.01 -39.52 22.74
C ASP A 12 -0.91 -38.30 22.93
N GLY A 13 -0.43 -37.37 23.75
CA GLY A 13 -1.11 -36.12 24.04
C GLY A 13 -1.12 -35.34 22.75
N HIS A 14 -2.26 -35.36 22.06
CA HIS A 14 -2.50 -34.57 20.85
C HIS A 14 -2.08 -33.12 21.10
N ARG A 15 -0.86 -32.80 20.69
CA ARG A 15 -0.25 -31.51 20.91
C ARG A 15 -0.89 -30.56 19.92
N THR A 16 -1.86 -29.78 20.40
CA THR A 16 -2.51 -28.79 19.54
C THR A 16 -1.57 -27.62 19.27
N ILE A 17 -1.64 -27.08 18.06
CA ILE A 17 -0.82 -25.95 17.64
C ILE A 17 -1.52 -24.66 18.05
N PRO A 18 -0.90 -23.82 18.91
CA PRO A 18 -1.51 -22.59 19.39
C PRO A 18 -1.54 -21.50 18.31
N ARG A 19 -2.45 -20.53 18.48
CA ARG A 19 -2.47 -19.32 17.66
C ARG A 19 -1.19 -18.50 17.90
N PRO A 20 -0.51 -18.01 16.84
CA PRO A 20 0.62 -17.09 16.99
C PRO A 20 0.23 -15.82 17.75
N THR A 21 1.18 -15.20 18.43
CA THR A 21 0.93 -13.89 19.04
C THR A 21 0.57 -12.85 17.97
N PRO A 22 -0.15 -11.75 18.30
CA PRO A 22 -0.50 -10.74 17.32
C PRO A 22 0.70 -10.14 16.57
N ALA A 23 1.86 -10.03 17.22
CA ALA A 23 3.09 -9.55 16.61
C ALA A 23 3.68 -10.56 15.61
N GLU A 24 3.68 -11.85 15.94
CA GLU A 24 4.12 -12.92 15.04
C GLU A 24 3.17 -13.06 13.86
N PHE A 25 1.86 -13.02 14.10
CA PHE A 25 0.84 -13.09 13.07
C PHE A 25 1.05 -12.01 11.99
N ARG A 26 1.24 -10.75 12.41
CA ARG A 26 1.55 -9.65 11.47
C ARG A 26 2.83 -9.90 10.66
N LYS A 27 3.89 -10.41 11.30
CA LYS A 27 5.14 -10.77 10.61
C LYS A 27 4.90 -11.86 9.57
N LEU A 28 4.12 -12.90 9.90
CA LEU A 28 3.76 -13.98 8.99
C LEU A 28 2.96 -13.47 7.79
N VAL A 29 1.95 -12.62 8.01
CA VAL A 29 1.14 -12.00 6.94
C VAL A 29 2.01 -11.21 5.96
N SER A 30 2.96 -10.41 6.44
CA SER A 30 3.86 -9.62 5.59
C SER A 30 5.01 -10.41 4.94
N GLY A 31 5.28 -11.62 5.43
CA GLY A 31 6.50 -12.37 5.16
C GLY A 31 6.46 -13.26 3.90
N PRO A 32 7.52 -14.06 3.69
CA PRO A 32 7.52 -15.13 2.70
C PRO A 32 6.55 -16.26 3.09
N GLN A 33 6.00 -16.96 2.09
CA GLN A 33 4.96 -17.99 2.30
C GLN A 33 5.49 -19.17 3.12
N GLU A 34 6.78 -19.45 2.99
CA GLU A 34 7.53 -20.48 3.70
C GLU A 34 7.47 -20.31 5.23
N ASN A 35 7.26 -19.07 5.70
CA ASN A 35 7.07 -18.81 7.13
C ASN A 35 5.67 -19.23 7.60
N ILE A 36 4.65 -19.08 6.75
CA ILE A 36 3.28 -19.55 7.04
C ILE A 36 3.26 -21.08 7.10
N ILE A 37 3.91 -21.75 6.14
CA ILE A 37 4.03 -23.21 6.09
C ILE A 37 4.69 -23.75 7.36
N ARG A 38 5.79 -23.13 7.79
CA ARG A 38 6.46 -23.49 9.05
C ARG A 38 5.59 -23.23 10.27
N ALA A 39 4.88 -22.10 10.32
CA ALA A 39 4.01 -21.77 11.46
C ALA A 39 2.80 -22.72 11.57
N MET A 40 2.26 -23.18 10.45
CA MET A 40 1.15 -24.15 10.41
C MET A 40 1.59 -25.59 10.67
N ASP A 41 2.91 -25.85 10.72
CA ASP A 41 3.49 -27.19 10.87
C ASP A 41 2.88 -28.18 9.86
N VAL A 42 3.00 -27.83 8.57
CA VAL A 42 2.48 -28.62 7.45
C VAL A 42 3.55 -28.84 6.40
N SER A 43 3.45 -29.96 5.68
CA SER A 43 4.27 -30.19 4.51
C SER A 43 3.84 -29.28 3.35
N GLN A 44 4.78 -28.98 2.44
CA GLN A 44 4.50 -28.17 1.25
C GLN A 44 3.31 -28.71 0.42
N PRO A 45 3.21 -30.02 0.11
CA PRO A 45 2.11 -30.53 -0.70
C PRO A 45 0.73 -30.33 -0.04
N VAL A 46 0.63 -30.56 1.27
CA VAL A 46 -0.61 -30.35 2.03
C VAL A 46 -0.98 -28.86 2.05
N PHE A 47 0.00 -27.99 2.26
CA PHE A 47 -0.24 -26.55 2.20
C PHE A 47 -0.76 -26.12 0.83
N GLU A 48 -0.17 -26.61 -0.27
CA GLU A 48 -0.60 -26.28 -1.64
C GLU A 48 -2.05 -26.70 -1.94
N GLU A 49 -2.49 -27.83 -1.41
CA GLU A 49 -3.87 -28.30 -1.52
C GLU A 49 -4.85 -27.36 -0.80
N ILE A 50 -4.59 -27.05 0.48
CA ILE A 50 -5.39 -26.12 1.28
C ILE A 50 -5.39 -24.74 0.64
N LYS A 51 -4.22 -24.28 0.18
CA LYS A 51 -4.03 -23.01 -0.53
C LYS A 51 -4.97 -22.88 -1.72
N LYS A 52 -5.11 -23.96 -2.50
CA LYS A 52 -5.98 -24.03 -3.67
C LYS A 52 -7.46 -23.98 -3.27
N ILE A 53 -7.87 -24.78 -2.29
CA ILE A 53 -9.24 -24.83 -1.77
C ILE A 53 -9.67 -23.44 -1.28
N LEU A 54 -8.88 -22.85 -0.38
CA LEU A 54 -9.16 -21.54 0.21
C LEU A 54 -9.22 -20.42 -0.84
N ARG A 55 -8.30 -20.41 -1.83
CA ARG A 55 -8.31 -19.40 -2.90
C ARG A 55 -9.52 -19.50 -3.80
N ASN A 56 -9.88 -20.70 -4.21
CA ASN A 56 -11.03 -20.91 -5.10
C ASN A 56 -12.29 -20.37 -4.44
N GLN A 57 -12.49 -20.69 -3.16
CA GLN A 57 -13.64 -20.18 -2.42
C GLN A 57 -13.56 -18.67 -2.16
N ALA A 58 -12.37 -18.14 -1.85
CA ALA A 58 -12.20 -16.70 -1.62
C ALA A 58 -12.57 -15.88 -2.86
N VAL A 59 -12.30 -16.38 -4.07
CA VAL A 59 -12.72 -15.73 -5.33
C VAL A 59 -14.24 -15.73 -5.50
N MET A 60 -14.94 -16.73 -4.97
CA MET A 60 -16.40 -16.83 -5.07
C MET A 60 -17.13 -15.99 -4.01
N MET A 61 -16.57 -15.87 -2.81
CA MET A 61 -17.26 -15.27 -1.67
C MET A 61 -16.74 -13.90 -1.27
N LEU A 62 -15.43 -13.63 -1.38
CA LEU A 62 -14.80 -12.45 -0.81
C LEU A 62 -14.52 -11.39 -1.88
N ASP A 63 -14.50 -10.12 -1.47
CA ASP A 63 -13.97 -9.05 -2.31
C ASP A 63 -12.44 -9.13 -2.28
N CYS A 64 -11.87 -9.85 -3.24
CA CYS A 64 -10.42 -10.03 -3.36
C CYS A 64 -9.64 -8.74 -3.69
N GLU A 65 -10.31 -7.60 -3.83
CA GLU A 65 -9.68 -6.29 -4.01
C GLU A 65 -9.52 -5.52 -2.69
N ARG A 66 -10.09 -6.05 -1.60
CA ARG A 66 -10.12 -5.45 -0.27
C ARG A 66 -9.28 -6.25 0.72
N PHE A 67 -8.77 -5.57 1.74
CA PHE A 67 -8.18 -6.23 2.89
C PHE A 67 -9.23 -6.96 3.72
N ILE A 68 -8.78 -7.82 4.65
CA ILE A 68 -9.67 -8.59 5.52
C ILE A 68 -10.59 -7.70 6.37
N HIS A 69 -10.08 -6.59 6.92
CA HIS A 69 -10.85 -5.63 7.73
C HIS A 69 -11.79 -4.74 6.90
N GLU A 70 -11.67 -4.77 5.57
CA GLU A 70 -12.52 -4.05 4.63
C GLU A 70 -13.64 -4.96 4.06
N GLN A 71 -13.63 -6.26 4.39
CA GLN A 71 -14.68 -7.21 3.99
C GLN A 71 -15.99 -6.94 4.73
N VAL A 72 -17.10 -7.37 4.12
CA VAL A 72 -18.40 -7.39 4.81
C VAL A 72 -18.35 -8.44 5.93
N PRO A 73 -18.58 -8.07 7.21
CA PRO A 73 -18.42 -8.99 8.34
C PRO A 73 -19.22 -10.30 8.21
N ASP A 74 -20.47 -10.23 7.74
CA ASP A 74 -21.33 -11.39 7.57
C ASP A 74 -20.78 -12.37 6.51
N ILE A 75 -20.27 -11.83 5.40
CA ILE A 75 -19.67 -12.64 4.33
C ILE A 75 -18.38 -13.31 4.81
N TRP A 76 -17.58 -12.59 5.62
CA TRP A 76 -16.39 -13.15 6.24
C TRP A 76 -16.72 -14.28 7.23
N ALA A 77 -17.76 -14.11 8.05
CA ALA A 77 -18.23 -15.15 8.96
C ALA A 77 -18.67 -16.41 8.21
N ILE A 78 -19.49 -16.26 7.16
CA ILE A 78 -19.94 -17.40 6.32
C ILE A 78 -18.72 -18.10 5.68
N TYR A 79 -17.71 -17.35 5.24
CA TYR A 79 -16.48 -17.93 4.70
C TYR A 79 -15.72 -18.76 5.74
N LEU A 80 -15.58 -18.25 6.97
CA LEU A 80 -14.90 -18.98 8.06
C LEU A 80 -15.66 -20.23 8.49
N ASP A 81 -17.00 -20.17 8.52
CA ASP A 81 -17.83 -21.33 8.85
C ASP A 81 -17.71 -22.41 7.77
N TRP A 82 -17.78 -22.04 6.49
CA TRP A 82 -17.49 -22.95 5.39
C TRP A 82 -16.10 -23.58 5.51
N ALA A 83 -15.06 -22.78 5.78
CA ALA A 83 -13.70 -23.29 5.90
C ALA A 83 -13.53 -24.26 7.07
N ARG A 84 -14.27 -24.03 8.16
CA ARG A 84 -14.29 -24.92 9.33
C ARG A 84 -14.86 -26.29 8.99
N GLU A 85 -15.94 -26.32 8.20
CA GLU A 85 -16.58 -27.56 7.76
C GLU A 85 -15.71 -28.30 6.73
N GLU A 86 -15.27 -27.61 5.68
CA GLU A 86 -14.50 -28.20 4.57
C GLU A 86 -13.13 -28.72 5.04
N LEU A 87 -12.47 -27.98 5.93
CA LEU A 87 -11.13 -28.31 6.43
C LEU A 87 -11.17 -28.90 7.85
N ALA A 88 -12.30 -29.43 8.32
CA ALA A 88 -12.47 -29.92 9.69
C ALA A 88 -11.35 -30.87 10.14
N SER A 89 -11.02 -31.86 9.31
CA SER A 89 -9.94 -32.82 9.58
C SER A 89 -8.59 -32.12 9.75
N PHE A 90 -8.27 -31.19 8.83
CA PHE A 90 -7.05 -30.42 8.87
C PHE A 90 -6.97 -29.47 10.08
N LEU A 91 -8.08 -28.82 10.43
CA LEU A 91 -8.15 -27.80 11.47
C LEU A 91 -8.21 -28.39 12.89
N SER A 92 -8.55 -29.66 13.03
CA SER A 92 -8.65 -30.36 14.32
C SER A 92 -7.38 -30.33 15.18
N LYS A 93 -6.20 -30.14 14.57
CA LYS A 93 -4.91 -30.08 15.27
C LYS A 93 -4.55 -28.70 15.82
N TYR A 94 -5.35 -27.66 15.58
CA TYR A 94 -5.08 -26.30 16.06
C TYR A 94 -5.98 -25.95 17.24
N THR A 95 -5.44 -25.22 18.22
CA THR A 95 -6.22 -24.80 19.40
C THR A 95 -7.36 -23.85 19.01
N ASP A 96 -7.11 -22.99 18.04
CA ASP A 96 -8.09 -22.14 17.39
C ASP A 96 -8.16 -22.56 15.91
N ALA A 97 -9.29 -23.16 15.52
CA ALA A 97 -9.49 -23.67 14.17
C ALA A 97 -9.51 -22.55 13.11
N GLN A 98 -9.68 -21.28 13.49
CA GLN A 98 -9.81 -20.18 12.53
C GLN A 98 -8.45 -19.63 12.10
N TRP A 99 -7.49 -19.50 13.01
CA TRP A 99 -6.26 -18.75 12.73
C TRP A 99 -5.46 -19.20 11.50
N PRO A 100 -5.37 -20.50 11.12
CA PRO A 100 -4.63 -20.89 9.91
C PRO A 100 -5.31 -20.38 8.64
N VAL A 101 -6.65 -20.39 8.61
CA VAL A 101 -7.46 -19.87 7.51
C VAL A 101 -7.33 -18.36 7.43
N GLU A 102 -7.52 -17.67 8.56
CA GLU A 102 -7.38 -16.21 8.65
C GLU A 102 -5.99 -15.75 8.20
N LEU A 103 -4.94 -16.39 8.72
CA LEU A 103 -3.54 -16.06 8.40
C LEU A 103 -3.28 -16.16 6.91
N TYR A 104 -3.70 -17.27 6.31
CA TYR A 104 -3.45 -17.50 4.90
C TYR A 104 -4.25 -16.53 4.00
N ILE A 105 -5.53 -16.29 4.33
CA ILE A 105 -6.37 -15.38 3.53
C ILE A 105 -5.92 -13.94 3.67
N GLU A 106 -5.55 -13.49 4.87
CA GLU A 106 -5.00 -12.15 5.06
C GLU A 106 -3.69 -11.97 4.28
N HIS A 107 -2.81 -12.97 4.27
CA HIS A 107 -1.61 -12.96 3.44
C HIS A 107 -1.93 -12.87 1.94
N TYR A 108 -2.87 -13.69 1.46
CA TYR A 108 -3.30 -13.73 0.08
C TYR A 108 -3.90 -12.39 -0.39
N LEU A 109 -4.85 -11.83 0.38
CA LEU A 109 -5.48 -10.55 0.08
C LEU A 109 -4.46 -9.41 0.14
N SER A 110 -3.59 -9.39 1.16
CA SER A 110 -2.57 -8.36 1.31
C SER A 110 -1.63 -8.30 0.10
N LYS A 111 -1.14 -9.45 -0.39
CA LYS A 111 -0.29 -9.49 -1.59
C LYS A 111 -1.03 -9.02 -2.84
N LYS A 112 -2.29 -9.42 -3.02
CA LYS A 112 -3.10 -9.06 -4.19
C LYS A 112 -3.43 -7.56 -4.22
N THR A 113 -3.92 -7.03 -3.10
CA THR A 113 -4.24 -5.61 -2.94
C THR A 113 -2.99 -4.75 -3.06
N TYR A 114 -1.87 -5.16 -2.44
CA TYR A 114 -0.59 -4.46 -2.57
C TYR A 114 -0.10 -4.43 -4.02
N ALA A 115 -0.11 -5.56 -4.72
CA ALA A 115 0.32 -5.62 -6.12
C ALA A 115 -0.54 -4.70 -7.02
N LYS A 116 -1.86 -4.68 -6.81
CA LYS A 116 -2.78 -3.81 -7.56
C LYS A 116 -2.53 -2.32 -7.25
N ARG A 117 -2.43 -1.95 -5.97
CA ARG A 117 -2.13 -0.57 -5.55
C ARG A 117 -0.75 -0.12 -6.06
N HIS A 118 0.25 -0.99 -6.03
CA HIS A 118 1.57 -0.72 -6.57
C HIS A 118 1.54 -0.55 -8.10
N ALA A 119 0.85 -1.43 -8.83
CA ALA A 119 0.69 -1.30 -10.28
C ALA A 119 -0.04 -0.01 -10.66
N PHE A 120 -1.04 0.39 -9.86
CA PHE A 120 -1.72 1.66 -10.02
C PHE A 120 -0.79 2.85 -9.78
N ARG A 121 -0.02 2.87 -8.68
CA ARG A 121 1.01 3.89 -8.41
C ARG A 121 2.03 3.97 -9.54
N ALA A 122 2.52 2.84 -10.03
CA ALA A 122 3.47 2.81 -11.15
C ALA A 122 2.87 3.39 -12.44
N LYS A 123 1.58 3.16 -12.72
CA LYS A 123 0.88 3.79 -13.85
C LYS A 123 0.76 5.30 -13.66
N ILE A 124 0.44 5.76 -12.46
CA ILE A 124 0.38 7.19 -12.12
C ILE A 124 1.75 7.85 -12.32
N THR A 125 2.83 7.24 -11.83
CA THR A 125 4.19 7.78 -12.00
C THR A 125 4.58 7.93 -13.47
N LYS A 126 4.14 7.00 -14.35
CA LYS A 126 4.40 7.10 -15.80
C LYS A 126 3.62 8.23 -16.49
N LEU A 127 2.46 8.59 -15.96
CA LEU A 127 1.65 9.69 -16.47
C LEU A 127 2.12 11.06 -15.96
N ARG A 128 2.95 11.10 -14.91
CA ARG A 128 3.57 12.34 -14.44
C ARG A 128 4.55 12.82 -15.52
N PRO A 129 4.36 14.02 -16.09
CA PRO A 129 5.35 14.62 -16.97
C PRO A 129 6.69 14.63 -16.23
N ALA A 130 7.76 14.22 -16.91
CA ALA A 130 9.10 14.34 -16.35
C ALA A 130 9.26 15.78 -15.88
N PRO A 131 9.61 16.04 -14.60
CA PRO A 131 9.84 17.41 -14.16
C PRO A 131 10.88 17.96 -15.13
N ASN A 132 10.52 19.02 -15.85
CA ASN A 132 11.45 19.74 -16.71
C ASN A 132 12.56 20.24 -15.80
N THR A 133 13.60 19.43 -15.64
CA THR A 133 14.86 19.88 -15.08
C THR A 133 15.36 20.89 -16.09
N VAL A 134 15.05 22.16 -15.85
CA VAL A 134 15.64 23.28 -16.56
C VAL A 134 17.13 23.14 -16.29
N ARG A 135 17.80 22.45 -17.21
CA ARG A 135 19.25 22.34 -17.24
C ARG A 135 19.72 23.74 -17.56
N VAL A 136 19.96 24.53 -16.51
CA VAL A 136 20.60 25.83 -16.60
C VAL A 136 21.94 25.59 -17.28
N LYS A 137 21.97 25.80 -18.60
CA LYS A 137 23.21 25.90 -19.36
C LYS A 137 23.90 27.15 -18.83
N SER A 138 24.82 26.96 -17.89
CA SER A 138 25.82 27.96 -17.58
C SER A 138 26.55 28.24 -18.89
N SER A 139 26.29 29.42 -19.47
CA SER A 139 26.90 29.84 -20.73
C SER A 139 28.40 29.93 -20.52
N ALA A 140 29.14 29.06 -21.20
CA ALA A 140 30.57 29.23 -21.40
C ALA A 140 30.76 30.50 -22.23
N SER A 141 31.29 31.53 -21.57
CA SER A 141 31.72 32.78 -22.16
C SER A 141 32.78 32.52 -23.21
N GLU A 142 32.52 32.93 -24.45
CA GLU A 142 33.56 33.19 -25.44
C GLU A 142 34.46 34.31 -24.91
N ARG A 143 35.77 34.06 -24.88
CA ARG A 143 36.80 35.09 -25.10
C ARG A 143 38.12 34.41 -25.44
N GLY A 144 38.46 34.43 -26.73
CA GLY A 144 39.85 34.38 -27.14
C GLY A 144 40.53 35.67 -26.70
N ALA A 145 41.52 35.55 -25.81
CA ALA A 145 42.59 36.52 -25.62
C ALA A 145 43.73 35.80 -24.89
N SER A 146 44.93 36.00 -25.41
CA SER A 146 46.20 35.40 -25.00
C SER A 146 46.48 35.51 -23.50
N LEU A 147 46.97 34.42 -22.91
CA LEU A 147 47.46 34.34 -21.53
C LEU A 147 48.71 35.22 -21.34
N PRO A 148 48.74 36.20 -20.41
CA PRO A 148 49.97 36.61 -19.78
C PRO A 148 50.35 35.61 -18.67
N PRO A 149 51.64 35.41 -18.36
CA PRO A 149 52.07 34.47 -17.35
C PRO A 149 51.59 34.89 -15.95
N ALA A 150 51.17 33.90 -15.17
CA ALA A 150 50.67 34.07 -13.82
C ALA A 150 51.72 34.70 -12.89
N PRO A 151 51.41 35.75 -12.12
CA PRO A 151 52.19 36.10 -10.95
C PRO A 151 51.78 35.16 -9.82
N GLY A 152 52.74 34.36 -9.35
CA GLY A 152 52.59 33.53 -8.16
C GLY A 152 52.33 34.39 -6.93
N GLY A 153 51.12 34.27 -6.39
CA GLY A 153 50.74 34.73 -5.07
C GLY A 153 49.66 33.82 -4.51
N PRO A 154 49.64 33.56 -3.19
CA PRO A 154 48.57 32.79 -2.57
C PRO A 154 47.22 33.53 -2.75
N PRO A 155 46.10 32.81 -2.90
CA PRO A 155 44.81 33.45 -3.10
C PRO A 155 44.44 34.32 -1.90
N PRO A 156 43.82 35.50 -2.12
CA PRO A 156 43.33 36.32 -1.02
C PRO A 156 42.24 35.56 -0.23
N PRO A 157 42.07 35.86 1.07
CA PRO A 157 41.03 35.25 1.87
C PRO A 157 39.66 35.61 1.27
N TYR A 158 38.80 34.60 1.09
CA TYR A 158 37.45 34.77 0.59
C TYR A 158 36.69 35.79 1.46
N GLU A 159 36.24 36.88 0.85
CA GLU A 159 35.17 37.69 1.42
C GLU A 159 33.87 36.89 1.29
N ASP A 160 33.19 36.68 2.41
CA ASP A 160 31.83 36.14 2.47
C ASP A 160 30.90 37.05 1.68
N HIS A 161 30.70 36.73 0.40
CA HIS A 161 29.57 37.24 -0.35
C HIS A 161 28.34 36.46 0.10
N ASP A 162 27.51 37.12 0.91
CA ASP A 162 26.12 36.76 1.14
C ASP A 162 25.48 36.43 -0.21
N PHE A 163 25.29 35.14 -0.46
CA PHE A 163 24.44 34.67 -1.55
C PHE A 163 23.02 35.10 -1.19
N VAL A 164 22.62 36.26 -1.72
CA VAL A 164 21.22 36.59 -1.90
C VAL A 164 20.66 35.52 -2.82
N GLN A 165 20.03 34.50 -2.22
CA GLN A 165 19.21 33.56 -2.95
C GLN A 165 18.20 34.39 -3.77
N PRO A 166 18.07 34.15 -5.08
CA PRO A 166 16.96 34.73 -5.81
C PRO A 166 15.70 34.24 -5.12
N HIS A 167 14.93 35.17 -4.55
CA HIS A 167 13.61 34.89 -4.04
C HIS A 167 12.86 34.13 -5.13
N ALA A 168 12.59 32.85 -4.85
CA ALA A 168 11.68 32.05 -5.65
C ALA A 168 10.43 32.92 -5.81
N ALA A 169 10.06 33.18 -7.06
CA ALA A 169 8.80 33.80 -7.36
C ALA A 169 7.73 33.06 -6.55
N ASN A 170 7.00 33.82 -5.72
CA ASN A 170 5.74 33.41 -5.14
C ASN A 170 4.80 33.11 -6.31
N ASP A 171 4.86 31.89 -6.83
CA ASP A 171 3.87 31.33 -7.73
C ASP A 171 2.95 30.51 -6.83
N ASP A 172 1.69 30.92 -6.77
CA ASP A 172 0.68 30.53 -5.80
C ASP A 172 0.64 29.00 -5.58
N ASN A 173 1.26 28.54 -4.49
CA ASN A 173 1.24 27.13 -4.11
C ASN A 173 -0.16 26.80 -3.59
N VAL A 174 -1.07 26.46 -4.49
CA VAL A 174 -2.42 26.01 -4.14
C VAL A 174 -2.28 24.66 -3.45
N THR A 175 -2.32 24.65 -2.12
CA THR A 175 -2.33 23.41 -1.36
C THR A 175 -3.61 22.61 -1.68
N VAL A 176 -3.54 21.28 -1.57
CA VAL A 176 -4.73 20.41 -1.73
C VAL A 176 -5.86 20.87 -0.81
N GLU A 177 -5.54 21.33 0.40
CA GLU A 177 -6.50 21.94 1.32
C GLU A 177 -7.23 23.14 0.73
N ASN A 178 -6.50 24.08 0.11
CA ASN A 178 -7.10 25.25 -0.53
C ASN A 178 -8.05 24.84 -1.67
N PHE A 179 -7.65 23.87 -2.49
CA PHE A 179 -8.53 23.33 -3.53
C PHE A 179 -9.81 22.73 -2.93
N LEU A 180 -9.71 21.91 -1.89
CA LEU A 180 -10.85 21.26 -1.24
C LEU A 180 -11.84 22.27 -0.62
N LYS A 181 -11.36 23.42 -0.13
CA LYS A 181 -12.20 24.53 0.34
C LYS A 181 -13.02 25.17 -0.78
N THR A 182 -12.57 25.08 -2.03
CA THR A 182 -13.30 25.65 -3.20
C THR A 182 -14.43 24.76 -3.71
N VAL A 183 -14.50 23.51 -3.27
CA VAL A 183 -15.58 22.59 -3.63
C VAL A 183 -16.82 22.97 -2.80
N ASN A 184 -18.01 22.87 -3.39
CA ASN A 184 -19.28 23.15 -2.70
C ASN A 184 -20.12 21.86 -2.58
N PRO A 185 -20.36 21.32 -1.37
CA PRO A 185 -19.97 21.87 -0.06
C PRO A 185 -18.46 21.75 0.20
N ASP A 186 -17.94 22.55 1.13
CA ASP A 186 -16.54 22.50 1.58
C ASP A 186 -16.19 21.08 2.07
N ILE A 187 -15.17 20.49 1.45
CA ILE A 187 -14.67 19.14 1.76
C ILE A 187 -13.23 19.14 2.27
N SER A 188 -12.71 20.27 2.75
CA SER A 188 -11.37 20.39 3.32
C SER A 188 -11.12 19.48 4.52
N HIS A 189 -12.17 19.11 5.26
CA HIS A 189 -12.10 18.11 6.33
C HIS A 189 -11.72 16.69 5.85
N PHE A 190 -11.71 16.42 4.54
CA PHE A 190 -11.20 15.18 3.96
C PHE A 190 -9.72 15.22 3.60
N LEU A 191 -8.97 16.29 3.94
CA LEU A 191 -7.55 16.42 3.62
C LEU A 191 -6.74 15.17 3.99
N THR A 192 -6.91 14.66 5.21
CA THR A 192 -6.21 13.44 5.67
C THR A 192 -6.53 12.22 4.80
N ALA A 193 -7.76 12.08 4.33
CA ALA A 193 -8.13 10.99 3.44
C ALA A 193 -7.47 11.13 2.06
N PHE A 194 -7.26 12.36 1.57
CA PHE A 194 -6.50 12.60 0.34
C PHE A 194 -5.01 12.29 0.50
N GLU A 195 -4.42 12.64 1.64
CA GLU A 195 -3.04 12.29 1.99
C GLU A 195 -2.85 10.77 2.07
N GLU A 196 -3.79 10.03 2.67
CA GLU A 196 -3.81 8.56 2.69
C GLU A 196 -3.84 7.94 1.28
N LEU A 197 -4.50 8.61 0.34
CA LEU A 197 -4.53 8.23 -1.09
C LEU A 197 -3.28 8.66 -1.86
N GLY A 198 -2.37 9.42 -1.23
CA GLY A 198 -1.17 9.95 -1.85
C GLY A 198 -1.42 11.18 -2.72
N ILE A 199 -2.52 11.91 -2.48
CA ILE A 199 -2.85 13.16 -3.15
C ILE A 199 -2.55 14.30 -2.17
N SER A 200 -1.31 14.78 -2.15
CA SER A 200 -0.84 15.79 -1.19
C SER A 200 -0.36 17.08 -1.83
N SER A 201 -0.31 17.14 -3.16
CA SER A 201 0.10 18.33 -3.92
C SER A 201 -0.87 18.67 -5.05
N GLU A 202 -0.80 19.90 -5.54
CA GLU A 202 -1.54 20.33 -6.73
C GLU A 202 -1.20 19.46 -7.96
N ALA A 203 0.06 19.06 -8.10
CA ALA A 203 0.49 18.17 -9.18
C ALA A 203 -0.27 16.83 -9.15
N ASP A 204 -0.59 16.31 -7.96
CA ASP A 204 -1.38 15.08 -7.83
C ASP A 204 -2.84 15.33 -8.25
N LEU A 205 -3.42 16.48 -7.87
CA LEU A 205 -4.76 16.88 -8.31
C LEU A 205 -4.84 17.04 -9.83
N VAL A 206 -3.81 17.63 -10.47
CA VAL A 206 -3.70 17.74 -11.94
C VAL A 206 -3.63 16.35 -12.58
N VAL A 207 -2.87 15.42 -12.01
CA VAL A 207 -2.83 14.04 -12.51
C VAL A 207 -4.19 13.37 -12.37
N VAL A 208 -4.88 13.51 -11.24
CA VAL A 208 -6.23 12.96 -11.07
C VAL A 208 -7.20 13.59 -12.07
N ARG A 209 -7.19 14.91 -12.24
CA ARG A 209 -7.97 15.66 -13.23
C ARG A 209 -7.80 15.11 -14.64
N SER A 210 -6.59 14.71 -15.02
CA SER A 210 -6.29 14.20 -16.36
C SER A 210 -7.06 12.90 -16.70
N TRP A 211 -7.60 12.20 -15.70
CA TRP A 211 -8.38 10.99 -15.92
C TRP A 211 -9.78 11.32 -16.47
N ALA A 212 -10.31 10.38 -17.26
CA ALA A 212 -11.70 10.45 -17.71
C ALA A 212 -12.67 10.61 -16.52
N SER A 213 -13.70 11.43 -16.68
CA SER A 213 -14.64 11.77 -15.61
C SER A 213 -15.26 10.53 -14.92
N GLY A 214 -15.61 9.50 -15.69
CA GLY A 214 -16.09 8.23 -15.14
C GLY A 214 -15.06 7.52 -14.25
N VAL A 215 -13.80 7.50 -14.68
CA VAL A 215 -12.69 6.86 -13.93
C VAL A 215 -12.41 7.60 -12.62
N ARG A 216 -12.40 8.94 -12.64
CA ARG A 216 -12.26 9.76 -11.42
C ARG A 216 -13.37 9.49 -10.42
N LYS A 217 -14.62 9.52 -10.89
CA LYS A 217 -15.80 9.28 -10.06
C LYS A 217 -15.77 7.88 -9.44
N ASP A 218 -15.43 6.86 -10.22
CA ASP A 218 -15.33 5.49 -9.72
C ASP A 218 -14.19 5.30 -8.72
N PHE A 219 -13.06 5.97 -8.94
CA PHE A 219 -11.93 5.99 -8.01
C PHE A 219 -12.34 6.56 -6.65
N PHE A 220 -12.88 7.79 -6.62
CA PHE A 220 -13.32 8.40 -5.36
C PHE A 220 -14.46 7.64 -4.69
N LYS A 221 -15.39 7.08 -5.48
CA LYS A 221 -16.46 6.23 -4.94
C LYS A 221 -15.94 4.99 -4.27
N ARG A 222 -14.87 4.38 -4.78
CA ARG A 222 -14.25 3.19 -4.20
C ARG A 222 -13.42 3.52 -2.97
N GLU A 223 -12.53 4.50 -3.10
CA GLU A 223 -11.51 4.79 -2.08
C GLU A 223 -12.05 5.65 -0.93
N LEU A 224 -13.07 6.47 -1.18
CA LEU A 224 -13.70 7.35 -0.18
C LEU A 224 -15.13 6.90 0.15
N MET A 225 -15.47 5.63 -0.13
CA MET A 225 -16.76 5.04 0.25
C MET A 225 -16.96 5.12 1.76
N GLY A 226 -18.12 5.61 2.20
CA GLY A 226 -18.44 5.76 3.63
C GLY A 226 -17.79 6.98 4.30
N LYS A 227 -16.76 7.58 3.69
CA LYS A 227 -16.20 8.87 4.10
C LYS A 227 -16.95 10.02 3.40
N MET A 228 -17.14 9.95 2.09
CA MET A 228 -17.83 10.98 1.30
C MET A 228 -19.18 10.52 0.77
N SER A 229 -20.17 11.42 0.78
CA SER A 229 -21.45 11.20 0.09
C SER A 229 -21.30 11.23 -1.43
N ALA A 230 -22.25 10.60 -2.14
CA ALA A 230 -22.27 10.61 -3.60
C ALA A 230 -22.33 12.03 -4.19
N LEU A 231 -22.99 12.97 -3.50
CA LEU A 231 -23.07 14.38 -3.91
C LEU A 231 -21.73 15.09 -3.75
N GLN A 232 -21.01 14.87 -2.64
CA GLN A 232 -19.67 15.41 -2.45
C GLN A 232 -18.67 14.88 -3.49
N ILE A 233 -18.74 13.58 -3.81
CA ILE A 233 -17.90 12.99 -4.87
C ILE A 233 -18.22 13.61 -6.23
N GLN A 234 -19.51 13.86 -6.52
CA GLN A 234 -19.92 14.52 -7.75
C GLN A 234 -19.41 15.98 -7.80
N ALA A 235 -19.53 16.73 -6.71
CA ALA A 235 -19.05 18.10 -6.60
C ALA A 235 -17.52 18.19 -6.79
N LEU A 236 -16.77 17.31 -6.14
CA LEU A 236 -15.32 17.17 -6.33
C LEU A 236 -14.96 16.88 -7.79
N ASN A 237 -15.66 15.95 -8.43
CA ASN A 237 -15.38 15.56 -9.81
C ASN A 237 -15.65 16.70 -10.81
N ILE A 238 -16.71 17.48 -10.57
CA ILE A 238 -17.00 18.71 -11.32
C ILE A 238 -15.86 19.71 -11.08
N LYS A 239 -15.49 19.97 -9.83
CA LYS A 239 -14.48 20.97 -9.50
C LYS A 239 -13.10 20.65 -10.06
N LEU A 240 -12.71 19.38 -10.05
CA LEU A 240 -11.49 18.91 -10.72
C LEU A 240 -11.53 19.14 -12.24
N GLY A 241 -12.72 19.13 -12.86
CA GLY A 241 -12.89 19.48 -14.27
C GLY A 241 -12.72 20.97 -14.56
N GLU A 242 -12.97 21.83 -13.57
CA GLU A 242 -12.91 23.29 -13.64
C GLU A 242 -11.54 23.89 -13.26
N MET A 243 -10.65 23.12 -12.64
CA MET A 243 -9.24 23.56 -12.49
C MET A 243 -8.75 23.99 -13.88
N ASN A 244 -8.08 25.13 -14.01
CA ASN A 244 -7.50 25.59 -15.28
C ASN A 244 -6.10 25.03 -15.44
#